data_AF-A0A2R7LYE2-F1
#
_entry.id   AF-A0A2R7LYE2-F1
#
_cell.length_a   1.000
_cell.length_b   1.000
_cell.length_c   1.000
_cell.angle_alpha   90.00
_cell.angle_beta   90.00
_cell.angle_gamma   90.00
#
_symmetry.space_group_name_H-M   'P 1'
#
loop_
_entity.id
_entity.type
_entity.pdbx_description
1 polymer ?
#
loop_
_entity_poly.entity_id
_entity_poly.type
_entity_poly.pdbx_seq_one_letter_code
_entity_poly.pdbx_strand_id
1 'polypeptide(L)' 'MTTQQLHEQILLKKSFLCVGLDPDLTKIPPHLLETEDPIFEFNKAIIDATHDLTVGYKPNTAFFEAYG' A
#
# COMPACT_ATOMS: atom_id res chain seq x y z
N MET A 1 -5.75 9.60 -10.15
CA MET A 1 -4.88 10.75 -9.85
C MET A 1 -4.37 11.31 -11.17
N THR A 2 -4.49 12.61 -11.38
CA THR A 2 -3.90 13.30 -12.55
C THR A 2 -2.46 13.75 -12.23
N THR A 3 -1.68 14.12 -13.25
CA THR A 3 -0.33 14.67 -13.06
C THR A 3 -0.33 15.92 -12.17
N GLN A 4 -1.35 16.77 -12.31
CA GLN A 4 -1.51 17.97 -11.50
C GLN A 4 -1.71 17.63 -10.02
N GLN A 5 -2.60 16.68 -9.72
CA GLN A 5 -2.83 16.21 -8.35
C GLN A 5 -1.57 15.58 -7.74
N LEU A 6 -0.81 14.79 -8.51
CA LEU A 6 0.46 14.21 -8.05
C LEU A 6 1.48 15.30 -7.72
N HIS A 7 1.63 16.30 -8.61
CA HIS A 7 2.54 17.42 -8.39
C HIS A 7 2.19 18.20 -7.11
N GLU A 8 0.90 18.44 -6.86
CA GLU A 8 0.43 19.08 -5.62
C GLU A 8 0.78 18.25 -4.37
N GLN A 9 0.61 16.92 -4.41
CA GLN A 9 0.99 16.05 -3.31
C GLN A 9 2.51 16.04 -3.06
N ILE A 10 3.33 16.05 -4.13
CA ILE A 10 4.79 16.14 -4.03
C ILE A 10 5.22 17.41 -3.31
N LEU A 11 4.64 18.56 -3.67
CA LEU A 11 4.96 19.83 -3.03
C LEU A 11 4.49 19.87 -1.56
N LEU A 12 3.27 19.38 -1.29
CA LEU A 12 2.69 19.38 0.05
C LEU A 12 3.49 18.48 1.01
N LYS A 13 3.78 17.25 0.59
CA LYS A 13 4.46 16.24 1.42
C LYS A 13 5.98 16.30 1.33
N LYS A 14 6.53 17.12 0.42
CA LYS A 14 7.97 17.23 0.12
C LYS A 14 8.61 15.86 -0.12
N SER A 15 7.89 15.02 -0.85
CA SER A 15 8.23 13.61 -1.02
C SER A 15 7.96 13.19 -2.46
N PHE A 16 8.82 12.30 -2.97
CA PHE A 16 8.59 11.57 -4.22
C PHE A 16 8.32 10.08 -3.93
N LEU A 17 8.17 9.71 -2.66
CA LEU A 17 7.98 8.33 -2.24
C LEU A 17 6.69 7.76 -2.83
N CYS A 18 6.81 6.59 -3.42
CA CYS A 18 5.70 5.74 -3.81
C CYS A 18 5.86 4.40 -3.11
N VAL A 19 4.84 3.96 -2.39
CA VAL A 19 4.89 2.72 -1.59
C VAL A 19 4.27 1.58 -2.39
N GLY A 20 4.98 0.45 -2.47
CA GLY A 20 4.46 -0.77 -3.08
C GLY A 20 3.48 -1.47 -2.15
N LEU A 21 2.42 -2.04 -2.72
CA LEU A 21 1.46 -2.90 -2.02
C LEU A 21 1.50 -4.28 -2.69
N ASP A 22 2.39 -5.13 -2.17
CA ASP A 22 2.78 -6.39 -2.78
C ASP A 22 2.62 -7.53 -1.73
N PRO A 23 1.38 -7.92 -1.38
CA PRO A 23 1.10 -8.85 -0.27
C PRO A 23 1.52 -10.28 -0.60
N ASP A 24 2.60 -10.74 0.02
CA ASP A 24 3.03 -12.14 0.00
C ASP A 24 2.58 -12.81 1.30
N LEU A 25 1.66 -13.80 1.22
CA LEU A 25 1.12 -14.49 2.40
C LEU A 25 2.21 -15.05 3.33
N THR A 26 3.36 -15.45 2.78
CA THR A 26 4.48 -15.99 3.58
C THR A 26 5.19 -14.92 4.42
N LYS A 27 5.00 -13.64 4.08
CA LYS A 27 5.59 -12.47 4.74
C LYS A 27 4.58 -11.73 5.62
N ILE A 28 3.30 -12.08 5.59
CA ILE A 28 2.29 -11.45 6.44
C ILE A 28 2.53 -11.86 7.91
N PRO A 29 2.56 -10.90 8.85
CA PRO A 29 2.67 -11.19 10.27
C PRO A 29 1.61 -12.19 10.77
N PRO A 30 1.96 -13.16 11.64
CA PRO A 30 1.02 -14.21 12.06
C PRO A 30 -0.30 -13.70 12.64
N HIS A 31 -0.27 -12.60 13.39
CA HIS A 31 -1.49 -12.02 13.99
C HIS A 31 -2.49 -11.46 12.97
N LEU A 32 -2.04 -11.15 11.74
CA LEU A 32 -2.93 -10.72 10.66
C LEU A 32 -3.50 -11.91 9.87
N LEU A 33 -2.82 -13.06 9.87
CA LEU A 33 -3.30 -14.28 9.22
C LEU A 33 -4.58 -14.84 9.88
N GLU A 34 -4.87 -14.44 11.12
CA GLU A 34 -6.07 -14.83 11.87
C GLU A 34 -7.30 -13.94 11.56
N THR A 35 -7.12 -12.89 10.75
CA THR A 35 -8.21 -11.98 10.35
C THR A 35 -9.05 -12.57 9.22
N GLU A 36 -10.25 -12.02 9.00
CA GLU A 36 -11.14 -12.46 7.91
C GLU A 36 -10.52 -12.22 6.52
N ASP A 37 -9.77 -11.13 6.35
CA ASP A 37 -9.04 -10.80 5.13
C ASP A 37 -7.61 -10.33 5.47
N PRO A 38 -6.65 -11.27 5.61
CA PRO A 38 -5.26 -10.95 5.94
C PRO A 38 -4.57 -10.06 4.91
N ILE A 39 -4.95 -10.18 3.62
CA ILE A 39 -4.37 -9.39 2.53
C ILE A 39 -4.81 -7.94 2.67
N PHE A 40 -6.09 -7.71 2.95
CA PHE A 40 -6.63 -6.37 3.20
C PHE A 40 -5.98 -5.75 4.44
N GLU A 41 -5.98 -6.45 5.58
CA GLU A 41 -5.46 -5.90 6.84
C GLU A 41 -3.96 -5.59 6.76
N PHE A 42 -3.18 -6.43 6.08
CA PHE A 42 -1.76 -6.16 5.84
C PHE A 42 -1.54 -4.89 5.01
N ASN A 43 -2.24 -4.72 3.89
CA ASN A 43 -2.10 -3.53 3.06
C ASN A 43 -2.63 -2.28 3.75
N LYS A 44 -3.74 -2.40 4.50
CA LYS A 44 -4.30 -1.31 5.30
C LYS A 44 -3.30 -0.83 6.33
N ALA A 45 -2.65 -1.74 7.06
CA ALA A 45 -1.62 -1.39 8.04
C ALA A 45 -0.44 -0.63 7.40
N ILE A 46 0.00 -1.03 6.20
CA ILE A 46 1.03 -0.31 5.44
C ILE A 46 0.55 1.10 5.08
N ILE A 47 -0.69 1.24 4.59
CA ILE A 47 -1.25 2.54 4.22
C ILE A 47 -1.33 3.46 5.45
N ASP A 48 -1.94 2.98 6.54
CA ASP A 48 -2.12 3.74 7.78
C ASP A 48 -0.78 4.24 8.34
N ALA A 49 0.28 3.43 8.22
CA ALA A 49 1.61 3.77 8.69
C ALA A 49 2.43 4.69 7.76
N THR A 50 2.01 4.90 6.50
CA THR A 50 2.84 5.57 5.48
C THR A 50 2.16 6.72 4.75
N HIS A 51 0.85 6.91 4.92
CA HIS A 51 0.03 7.84 4.12
C HIS A 51 0.48 9.30 4.19
N ASP A 52 1.17 9.71 5.25
CA ASP A 52 1.68 11.04 5.53
C ASP A 52 3.03 11.29 4.83
N LEU A 53 3.74 10.21 4.50
CA LEU A 53 5.06 10.24 3.88
C LEU A 53 5.03 10.00 2.36
N THR A 54 4.03 9.29 1.86
CA THR A 54 3.96 8.87 0.44
C THR A 54 3.03 9.75 -0.39
N VAL A 55 3.37 9.93 -1.68
CA VAL A 55 2.51 10.63 -2.65
C VAL A 55 1.66 9.68 -3.49
N GLY A 56 1.88 8.36 -3.37
CA GLY A 56 1.08 7.35 -4.04
C GLY A 56 1.37 5.94 -3.55
N TYR A 57 0.44 5.04 -3.89
CA TYR A 57 0.60 3.60 -3.69
C TYR A 57 0.59 2.91 -5.04
N LYS A 58 1.45 1.90 -5.19
CA LYS A 58 1.58 1.08 -6.40
C LYS A 58 1.28 -0.37 -6.07
N PRO A 59 0.00 -0.80 -6.08
CA PRO A 59 -0.35 -2.20 -5.94
C PRO A 59 0.20 -2.99 -7.13
N ASN A 60 0.78 -4.15 -6.88
CA ASN A 60 1.16 -5.10 -7.92
C ASN A 60 0.10 -6.18 -8.03
N THR A 61 -0.71 -6.14 -9.10
CA THR A 61 -1.90 -6.98 -9.25
C THR A 61 -1.58 -8.47 -9.23
N ALA A 62 -0.38 -8.89 -9.64
CA ALA A 62 0.04 -10.29 -9.62
C ALA A 62 -0.03 -10.92 -8.21
N PHE A 63 0.20 -10.14 -7.15
CA PHE A 63 0.10 -10.62 -5.77
C PHE A 63 -1.36 -10.78 -5.30
N PHE A 64 -2.30 -10.08 -5.92
CA PHE A 64 -3.72 -10.18 -5.59
C PHE A 64 -4.39 -11.27 -6.44
N GLU A 65 -4.12 -11.29 -7.74
CA GLU A 65 -4.62 -12.30 -8.69
C GLU A 65 -4.20 -13.73 -8.33
N ALA A 66 -3.09 -13.91 -7.61
CA ALA A 66 -2.64 -15.21 -7.11
C ALA A 66 -3.64 -15.87 -6.14
N TYR A 67 -4.59 -15.11 -5.57
CA TYR A 67 -5.50 -15.56 -4.52
C TYR A 67 -6.99 -15.47 -4.89
N GLY A 68 -7.35 -15.02 -6.11
CA GLY A 68 -8.74 -15.03 -6.61
C GLY A 68 -9.11 -13.85 -7.51
#